data_AF-A0A2S9Z1Y5-F1
#
_entry.id   AF-A0A2S9Z1Y5-F1
#
_cell.length_a   1.000
_cell.length_b   1.000
_cell.length_c   1.000
_cell.angle_alpha   90.00
_cell.angle_beta   90.00
_cell.angle_gamma   90.00
#
_symmetry.space_group_name_H-M   'P 1'
#
loop_
_entity.id
_entity.type
_entity.pdbx_description
1 polymer ?
#
loop_
_entity_poly.entity_id
_entity_poly.type
_entity_poly.pdbx_seq_one_letter_code
_entity_poly.pdbx_strand_id
1 'polypeptide(L)'
;MLSVRSRRLAPAALALSVSLGAAALSAPAAVAAEAPKGCTDAAQITTTPVALKWNIKDSYISYVQGLIAQGTVTAGEGATFNAPFGPATYPATSGAGAYWNTPGTELDFGGSLHLQGHGGDMDVTVKNLKVKVTKDNAGELLGSYVVKGKDGAGKDQGATATDAVLAKVTFDAPVAKAAAAQSVTMKTVATEEITKLSSGQYRAGEELAEAVLRVTNAGDCVLPEQSEQDPQREPGFFDFSAEQRAEGSLGSGEAQSPFSGLLLGLVAAGVGLAALTNAMVAMGIVKPSVLPQLPPLPAELQNLLPR
;
A
#
# COMPACT_ATOMS: atom_id res chain seq x y z
N MET A 1 -116.31 -22.34 -0.82
CA MET A 1 -115.22 -22.61 -1.78
C MET A 1 -113.96 -22.81 -0.93
N LEU A 2 -113.52 -24.02 -0.54
CA LEU A 2 -112.68 -24.99 -1.31
C LEU A 2 -111.55 -24.27 -2.06
N SER A 3 -110.26 -24.63 -2.07
CA SER A 3 -109.51 -25.88 -1.77
C SER A 3 -108.01 -25.49 -1.96
N VAL A 4 -107.05 -25.88 -1.11
CA VAL A 4 -106.16 -27.07 -1.24
C VAL A 4 -104.82 -26.88 -2.02
N ARG A 5 -103.73 -27.07 -1.24
CA ARG A 5 -102.47 -27.86 -1.47
C ARG A 5 -101.41 -27.51 -2.54
N SER A 6 -100.22 -27.21 -1.99
CA SER A 6 -98.91 -27.93 -2.10
C SER A 6 -98.16 -28.07 -3.44
N ARG A 7 -96.83 -27.85 -3.42
CA ARG A 7 -95.76 -28.88 -3.46
C ARG A 7 -94.36 -28.27 -3.31
N ARG A 8 -93.43 -29.09 -2.80
CA ARG A 8 -92.02 -28.83 -2.46
C ARG A 8 -91.11 -28.84 -3.70
N LEU A 9 -89.87 -28.34 -3.57
CA LEU A 9 -88.59 -29.00 -3.94
C LEU A 9 -87.37 -28.15 -3.45
N ALA A 10 -86.37 -28.83 -2.86
CA ALA A 10 -85.02 -28.34 -2.47
C ALA A 10 -84.00 -28.64 -3.62
N PRO A 11 -82.63 -28.50 -3.55
CA PRO A 11 -81.71 -28.25 -2.42
C PRO A 11 -80.40 -27.43 -2.72
N ALA A 12 -79.54 -27.34 -1.68
CA ALA A 12 -78.06 -27.37 -1.65
C ALA A 12 -77.19 -26.22 -2.24
N ALA A 13 -76.39 -25.59 -1.37
CA ALA A 13 -75.06 -25.08 -1.72
C ALA A 13 -74.11 -25.22 -0.51
N LEU A 14 -72.94 -25.81 -0.78
CA LEU A 14 -71.82 -26.09 0.11
C LEU A 14 -71.29 -24.82 0.80
N ALA A 15 -71.04 -24.89 2.11
CA ALA A 15 -70.22 -23.91 2.83
C ALA A 15 -68.77 -24.42 2.87
N LEU A 16 -67.86 -23.74 2.17
CA LEU A 16 -66.41 -23.96 2.29
C LEU A 16 -65.92 -23.32 3.59
N SER A 17 -65.36 -24.14 4.49
CA SER A 17 -64.68 -23.71 5.71
C SER A 17 -63.30 -23.14 5.38
N VAL A 18 -63.07 -21.87 5.69
CA VAL A 18 -61.74 -21.25 5.68
C VAL A 18 -61.08 -21.47 7.04
N SER A 19 -60.03 -22.29 7.08
CA SER A 19 -59.17 -22.46 8.25
C SER A 19 -58.18 -21.30 8.35
N LEU A 20 -58.23 -20.55 9.46
CA LEU A 20 -57.23 -19.56 9.84
C LEU A 20 -55.95 -20.27 10.31
N GLY A 21 -54.93 -20.33 9.47
CA GLY A 21 -53.59 -20.77 9.87
C GLY A 21 -52.85 -19.64 10.58
N ALA A 22 -52.61 -19.80 11.88
CA ALA A 22 -51.73 -18.91 12.65
C ALA A 22 -50.27 -19.26 12.32
N ALA A 23 -49.63 -18.47 11.46
CA ALA A 23 -48.18 -18.51 11.26
C ALA A 23 -47.51 -17.76 12.41
N ALA A 24 -46.89 -18.49 13.33
CA ALA A 24 -45.99 -17.91 14.32
C ALA A 24 -44.71 -17.43 13.61
N LEU A 25 -44.52 -16.11 13.51
CA LEU A 25 -43.25 -15.52 13.09
C LEU A 25 -42.21 -15.76 14.19
N SER A 26 -41.28 -16.68 13.96
CA SER A 26 -40.04 -16.76 14.71
C SER A 26 -39.17 -15.56 14.33
N ALA A 27 -39.09 -14.57 15.22
CA ALA A 27 -38.15 -13.46 15.08
C ALA A 27 -36.71 -13.98 15.25
N PRO A 28 -35.76 -13.64 14.36
CA PRO A 28 -34.36 -13.93 14.60
C PRO A 28 -33.90 -13.12 15.82
N ALA A 29 -33.28 -13.80 16.78
CA ALA A 29 -32.63 -13.15 17.90
C ALA A 29 -31.55 -12.22 17.33
N ALA A 30 -31.74 -10.90 17.48
CA ALA A 30 -30.70 -9.93 17.20
C ALA A 30 -29.54 -10.23 18.14
N VAL A 31 -28.47 -10.79 17.59
CA VAL A 31 -27.17 -10.81 18.25
C VAL A 31 -26.84 -9.34 18.46
N ALA A 32 -26.89 -8.88 19.72
CA ALA A 32 -26.39 -7.56 20.05
C ALA A 32 -24.92 -7.55 19.65
N ALA A 33 -24.60 -6.93 18.52
CA ALA A 33 -23.24 -6.60 18.17
C ALA A 33 -22.74 -5.73 19.32
N GLU A 34 -21.85 -6.27 20.16
CA GLU A 34 -21.12 -5.45 21.11
C GLU A 34 -20.51 -4.30 20.32
N ALA A 35 -20.81 -3.06 20.74
CA ALA A 35 -20.14 -1.90 20.19
C ALA A 35 -18.62 -2.14 20.24
N PRO A 36 -17.86 -1.78 19.19
CA PRO A 36 -16.43 -2.00 19.19
C PRO A 36 -15.86 -1.31 20.44
N LYS A 37 -15.31 -2.09 21.36
CA LYS A 37 -14.55 -1.55 22.50
C LYS A 37 -13.34 -0.86 21.88
N GLY A 38 -13.44 0.46 21.68
CA GLY A 38 -12.32 1.22 21.12
C GLY A 38 -11.15 1.14 22.07
N CYS A 39 -10.01 0.59 21.63
CA CYS A 39 -8.76 0.67 22.38
C CYS A 39 -8.36 2.13 22.59
N THR A 40 -8.65 2.68 23.77
CA THR A 40 -8.19 4.01 24.16
C THR A 40 -6.89 3.93 24.97
N ASP A 41 -6.76 2.89 25.79
CA ASP A 41 -5.58 2.61 26.60
C ASP A 41 -4.55 1.75 25.85
N ALA A 42 -3.32 2.25 25.76
CA ALA A 42 -2.20 1.52 25.15
C ALA A 42 -1.74 0.32 25.99
N ALA A 43 -2.00 0.32 27.30
CA ALA A 43 -1.63 -0.78 28.20
C ALA A 43 -2.40 -2.09 27.90
N GLN A 44 -3.52 -1.99 27.18
CA GLN A 44 -4.34 -3.15 26.77
C GLN A 44 -3.88 -3.74 25.44
N ILE A 45 -2.82 -3.20 24.84
CA ILE A 45 -2.35 -3.56 23.49
C ILE A 45 -0.93 -4.10 23.58
N THR A 46 -0.75 -5.31 23.07
CA THR A 46 0.56 -5.90 22.81
C THR A 46 0.86 -5.77 21.33
N THR A 47 2.08 -5.35 21.00
CA THR A 47 2.53 -5.24 19.60
C THR A 47 3.60 -6.29 19.29
N THR A 48 3.46 -6.96 18.15
CA THR A 48 4.52 -7.80 17.55
C THR A 48 5.05 -7.11 16.30
N PRO A 49 6.35 -6.79 16.22
CA PRO A 49 6.94 -6.29 14.98
C PRO A 49 7.00 -7.39 13.93
N VAL A 50 6.80 -7.00 12.67
CA VAL A 50 6.81 -7.93 11.53
C VAL A 50 8.03 -7.67 10.65
N ALA A 51 8.18 -6.44 10.16
CA ALA A 51 9.29 -6.07 9.30
C ALA A 51 9.52 -4.55 9.29
N LEU A 52 10.74 -4.15 8.96
CA LEU A 52 11.12 -2.79 8.65
C LEU A 52 11.51 -2.72 7.18
N LYS A 53 10.98 -1.74 6.43
CA LYS A 53 11.42 -1.45 5.06
C LYS A 53 12.17 -0.14 5.05
N TRP A 54 13.41 -0.11 4.54
CA TRP A 54 14.20 1.12 4.46
C TRP A 54 15.38 0.98 3.50
N ASN A 55 15.70 2.04 2.76
CA ASN A 55 16.73 2.03 1.71
C ASN A 55 17.98 2.86 2.04
N ILE A 56 18.14 3.33 3.27
CA ILE A 56 19.08 4.38 3.65
C ILE A 56 18.72 5.69 2.93
N LYS A 57 18.93 5.78 1.61
CA LYS A 57 18.44 6.84 0.72
C LYS A 57 18.29 6.27 -0.70
N ASP A 58 17.16 6.50 -1.35
CA ASP A 58 16.89 5.91 -2.68
C ASP A 58 17.89 6.38 -3.75
N SER A 59 18.37 7.63 -3.66
CA SER A 59 19.43 8.13 -4.55
C SER A 59 20.76 7.41 -4.34
N TYR A 60 21.02 6.90 -3.14
CA TYR A 60 22.23 6.13 -2.87
C TYR A 60 22.15 4.75 -3.51
N ILE A 61 21.03 4.04 -3.32
CA ILE A 61 20.76 2.76 -3.99
C ILE A 61 20.87 2.92 -5.51
N SER A 62 20.25 3.98 -6.05
CA SER A 62 20.29 4.30 -7.48
C SER A 62 21.70 4.61 -7.97
N TYR A 63 22.50 5.34 -7.18
CA TYR A 63 23.89 5.62 -7.49
C TYR A 63 24.73 4.34 -7.56
N VAL A 64 24.60 3.47 -6.54
CA VAL A 64 25.34 2.21 -6.48
C VAL A 64 25.05 1.36 -7.72
N GLN A 65 23.79 1.20 -8.09
CA GLN A 65 23.39 0.37 -9.24
C GLN A 65 23.52 1.09 -10.60
N GLY A 66 23.90 2.38 -10.60
CA GLY A 66 24.00 3.21 -11.78
C GLY A 66 25.34 3.09 -12.52
N LEU A 67 25.45 3.81 -13.64
CA LEU A 67 26.63 3.74 -14.54
C LEU A 67 27.92 4.30 -13.95
N ILE A 68 27.84 5.08 -12.86
CA ILE A 68 29.00 5.69 -12.20
C ILE A 68 29.64 4.69 -11.25
N ALA A 69 28.89 4.15 -10.29
CA ALA A 69 29.43 3.20 -9.32
C ALA A 69 29.50 1.77 -9.87
N GLN A 70 28.63 1.42 -10.84
CA GLN A 70 28.59 0.10 -11.50
C GLN A 70 28.58 -1.06 -10.50
N GLY A 71 27.81 -0.85 -9.43
CA GLY A 71 27.82 -1.65 -8.23
C GLY A 71 26.64 -2.59 -8.10
N THR A 72 26.60 -3.27 -6.95
CA THR A 72 25.55 -4.20 -6.57
C THR A 72 25.00 -3.83 -5.18
N VAL A 73 23.73 -4.19 -4.97
CA VAL A 73 23.06 -4.10 -3.68
C VAL A 73 22.50 -5.49 -3.39
N THR A 74 22.96 -6.08 -2.30
CA THR A 74 22.66 -7.47 -1.92
C THR A 74 22.12 -7.50 -0.50
N ALA A 75 20.96 -8.11 -0.31
CA ALA A 75 20.45 -8.39 1.03
C ALA A 75 21.02 -9.71 1.58
N GLY A 76 21.26 -9.76 2.89
CA GLY A 76 21.77 -10.92 3.59
C GLY A 76 21.09 -11.10 4.95
N GLU A 77 21.48 -12.16 5.67
CA GLU A 77 21.05 -12.43 7.05
C GLU A 77 19.51 -12.42 7.26
N GLY A 78 18.75 -12.80 6.23
CA GLY A 78 17.27 -12.84 6.26
C GLY A 78 16.58 -11.59 5.72
N ALA A 79 17.30 -10.51 5.42
CA ALA A 79 16.73 -9.40 4.67
C ALA A 79 16.44 -9.81 3.21
N THR A 80 15.51 -9.10 2.59
CA THR A 80 15.25 -9.17 1.15
C THR A 80 15.44 -7.80 0.50
N PHE A 81 15.80 -7.79 -0.78
CA PHE A 81 15.94 -6.56 -1.55
C PHE A 81 15.16 -6.71 -2.85
N ASN A 82 14.20 -5.80 -3.07
CA ASN A 82 13.37 -5.82 -4.27
C ASN A 82 14.09 -5.15 -5.45
N ALA A 83 15.00 -5.87 -6.09
CA ALA A 83 15.80 -5.31 -7.18
C ALA A 83 14.97 -5.03 -8.47
N PRO A 84 15.37 -4.03 -9.27
CA PRO A 84 16.35 -2.99 -8.97
C PRO A 84 15.74 -1.84 -8.14
N PHE A 85 16.58 -1.08 -7.43
CA PHE A 85 16.23 0.14 -6.69
C PHE A 85 15.22 0.02 -5.54
N GLY A 86 14.65 -1.16 -5.28
CA GLY A 86 13.52 -1.28 -4.37
C GLY A 86 13.91 -1.28 -2.90
N PRO A 87 12.92 -1.15 -2.01
CA PRO A 87 13.21 -1.10 -0.58
C PRO A 87 13.81 -2.42 -0.11
N ALA A 88 14.91 -2.34 0.63
CA ALA A 88 15.34 -3.44 1.48
C ALA A 88 14.29 -3.67 2.59
N THR A 89 13.98 -4.94 2.84
CA THR A 89 13.04 -5.37 3.89
C THR A 89 13.79 -6.23 4.90
N TYR A 90 13.72 -5.84 6.16
CA TYR A 90 14.41 -6.43 7.29
C TYR A 90 13.39 -7.12 8.20
N PRO A 91 13.53 -8.43 8.47
CA PRO A 91 12.59 -9.16 9.32
C PRO A 91 12.75 -8.77 10.79
N ALA A 92 11.66 -8.76 11.54
CA ALA A 92 11.70 -8.56 12.99
C ALA A 92 12.45 -9.71 13.68
N THR A 93 13.20 -9.38 14.73
CA THR A 93 13.87 -10.33 15.63
C THR A 93 13.38 -10.23 17.06
N SER A 94 12.88 -9.06 17.47
CA SER A 94 12.18 -8.89 18.75
C SER A 94 10.79 -9.54 18.71
N GLY A 95 10.38 -10.16 19.81
CA GLY A 95 9.05 -10.74 19.97
C GLY A 95 7.98 -9.70 20.30
N ALA A 96 6.80 -10.20 20.67
CA ALA A 96 5.70 -9.38 21.16
C ALA A 96 6.08 -8.60 22.43
N GLY A 97 5.63 -7.35 22.55
CA GLY A 97 5.90 -6.48 23.68
C GLY A 97 4.85 -5.40 23.87
N ALA A 98 5.19 -4.36 24.65
CA ALA A 98 4.32 -3.21 24.85
C ALA A 98 3.91 -2.57 23.51
N TYR A 99 2.81 -1.82 23.52
CA TYR A 99 2.37 -1.07 22.35
C TYR A 99 3.53 -0.27 21.75
N TRP A 100 3.74 -0.42 20.44
CA TRP A 100 4.98 0.02 19.82
C TRP A 100 5.24 1.52 19.93
N ASN A 101 4.20 2.36 19.87
CA ASN A 101 4.31 3.82 19.98
C ASN A 101 4.32 4.29 21.45
N THR A 102 4.81 3.45 22.36
CA THR A 102 5.07 3.81 23.76
C THR A 102 6.50 4.33 23.87
N PRO A 103 6.73 5.50 24.49
CA PRO A 103 8.09 5.99 24.71
C PRO A 103 8.94 4.97 25.47
N GLY A 104 10.13 4.68 24.96
CA GLY A 104 11.04 3.66 25.48
C GLY A 104 10.93 2.30 24.81
N THR A 105 9.93 2.05 23.97
CA THR A 105 9.84 0.80 23.19
C THR A 105 10.94 0.75 22.14
N GLU A 106 11.59 -0.41 22.03
CA GLU A 106 12.59 -0.74 21.02
C GLU A 106 12.11 -1.96 20.23
N LEU A 107 12.19 -1.88 18.91
CA LEU A 107 11.86 -2.97 17.98
C LEU A 107 13.12 -3.32 17.20
N ASP A 108 13.55 -4.58 17.31
CA ASP A 108 14.77 -5.08 16.67
C ASP A 108 14.45 -5.77 15.35
N PHE A 109 15.29 -5.47 14.35
CA PHE A 109 15.23 -6.05 13.01
C PHE A 109 16.58 -6.67 12.64
N GLY A 110 16.52 -7.93 12.19
CA GLY A 110 17.65 -8.65 11.66
C GLY A 110 17.95 -8.27 10.21
N GLY A 111 18.77 -9.07 9.56
CA GLY A 111 19.13 -8.85 8.17
C GLY A 111 20.23 -7.81 7.97
N SER A 112 20.81 -7.85 6.78
CA SER A 112 21.88 -6.96 6.34
C SER A 112 21.66 -6.50 4.91
N LEU A 113 22.18 -5.32 4.59
CA LEU A 113 22.25 -4.78 3.23
C LEU A 113 23.70 -4.45 2.93
N HIS A 114 24.24 -5.08 1.89
CA HIS A 114 25.59 -4.88 1.39
C HIS A 114 25.55 -4.12 0.07
N LEU A 115 26.28 -3.03 0.00
CA LEU A 115 26.43 -2.17 -1.18
C LEU A 115 27.89 -2.19 -1.58
N GLN A 116 28.17 -2.59 -2.82
CA GLN A 116 29.51 -2.57 -3.38
C GLN A 116 29.52 -1.77 -4.68
N GLY A 117 30.54 -0.98 -4.95
CA GLY A 117 30.70 -0.19 -6.18
C GLY A 117 32.14 0.23 -6.43
N HIS A 118 32.38 0.95 -7.53
CA HIS A 118 33.70 1.42 -7.96
C HIS A 118 34.75 0.32 -8.06
N GLY A 119 34.37 -0.84 -8.59
CA GLY A 119 35.30 -1.98 -8.68
C GLY A 119 35.79 -2.50 -7.32
N GLY A 120 35.06 -2.22 -6.23
CA GLY A 120 35.41 -2.62 -4.87
C GLY A 120 35.96 -1.50 -3.99
N ASP A 121 36.19 -0.31 -4.55
CA ASP A 121 36.63 0.86 -3.77
C ASP A 121 35.48 1.53 -2.99
N MET A 122 34.26 1.02 -3.11
CA MET A 122 33.16 1.28 -2.19
C MET A 122 32.58 -0.06 -1.72
N ASP A 123 32.60 -0.31 -0.41
CA ASP A 123 32.05 -1.51 0.22
C ASP A 123 31.39 -1.10 1.55
N VAL A 124 30.06 -1.14 1.60
CA VAL A 124 29.27 -0.69 2.74
C VAL A 124 28.31 -1.80 3.16
N THR A 125 28.36 -2.21 4.42
CA THR A 125 27.38 -3.11 5.01
C THR A 125 26.61 -2.39 6.11
N VAL A 126 25.28 -2.47 6.10
CA VAL A 126 24.39 -1.99 7.16
C VAL A 126 23.57 -3.17 7.70
N LYS A 127 23.45 -3.29 9.02
CA LYS A 127 22.74 -4.39 9.68
C LYS A 127 22.26 -4.03 11.08
N ASN A 128 21.58 -4.96 11.74
CA ASN A 128 21.11 -4.82 13.13
C ASN A 128 20.29 -3.53 13.31
N LEU A 129 19.26 -3.35 12.48
CA LEU A 129 18.45 -2.14 12.53
C LEU A 129 17.51 -2.18 13.73
N LYS A 130 17.30 -1.01 14.36
CA LYS A 130 16.39 -0.88 15.50
C LYS A 130 15.56 0.38 15.39
N VAL A 131 14.27 0.27 15.68
CA VAL A 131 13.40 1.45 15.83
C VAL A 131 13.18 1.67 17.31
N LYS A 132 13.63 2.80 17.83
CA LYS A 132 13.44 3.21 19.22
C LYS A 132 12.48 4.38 19.29
N VAL A 133 11.37 4.21 19.98
CA VAL A 133 10.40 5.29 20.22
C VAL A 133 10.89 6.14 21.40
N THR A 134 11.06 7.43 21.18
CA THR A 134 11.60 8.35 22.21
C THR A 134 10.51 9.19 22.86
N LYS A 135 9.45 9.47 22.10
CA LYS A 135 8.25 10.19 22.53
C LYS A 135 7.12 9.94 21.53
N ASP A 136 5.93 10.45 21.82
CA ASP A 136 4.78 10.33 20.94
C ASP A 136 5.12 10.76 19.50
N ASN A 137 4.92 9.84 18.55
CA ASN A 137 5.15 10.04 17.12
C ASN A 137 6.58 10.48 16.73
N ALA A 138 7.58 10.24 17.59
CA ALA A 138 8.98 10.43 17.22
C ALA A 138 9.93 9.40 17.84
N GLY A 139 11.03 9.15 17.16
CA GLY A 139 11.98 8.12 17.55
C GLY A 139 13.32 8.27 16.88
N GLU A 140 14.08 7.19 16.96
CA GLU A 140 15.39 7.02 16.35
C GLU A 140 15.40 5.70 15.58
N LEU A 141 16.03 5.72 14.41
CA LEU A 141 16.41 4.53 13.66
C LEU A 141 17.91 4.31 13.87
N LEU A 142 18.24 3.24 14.56
CA LEU A 142 19.60 2.84 14.86
C LEU A 142 20.03 1.72 13.93
N GLY A 143 21.34 1.57 13.77
CA GLY A 143 21.93 0.47 13.03
C GLY A 143 23.43 0.34 13.25
N SER A 144 23.95 -0.82 12.89
CA SER A 144 25.39 -1.07 12.83
C SER A 144 25.85 -1.01 11.38
N TYR A 145 27.04 -0.47 11.13
CA TYR A 145 27.59 -0.43 9.79
C TYR A 145 29.10 -0.61 9.74
N VAL A 146 29.59 -1.05 8.59
CA VAL A 146 31.00 -1.13 8.23
C VAL A 146 31.16 -0.55 6.84
N VAL A 147 32.06 0.42 6.69
CA VAL A 147 32.47 1.03 5.43
C VAL A 147 33.94 0.69 5.20
N LYS A 148 34.25 0.21 4.00
CA LYS A 148 35.60 -0.06 3.51
C LYS A 148 35.71 0.44 2.07
N GLY A 149 36.92 0.75 1.63
CA GLY A 149 37.17 1.14 0.25
C GLY A 149 38.29 2.16 0.14
N LYS A 150 38.30 2.89 -0.97
CA LYS A 150 39.27 3.94 -1.25
C LYS A 150 38.59 5.22 -1.70
N ASP A 151 39.23 6.35 -1.42
CA ASP A 151 38.82 7.66 -1.94
C ASP A 151 39.20 7.82 -3.42
N GLY A 152 38.77 8.93 -4.04
CA GLY A 152 39.12 9.24 -5.43
C GLY A 152 40.62 9.49 -5.67
N ALA A 153 41.43 9.59 -4.61
CA ALA A 153 42.89 9.66 -4.67
C ALA A 153 43.57 8.30 -4.38
N GLY A 154 42.78 7.22 -4.22
CA GLY A 154 43.26 5.86 -3.95
C GLY A 154 43.72 5.64 -2.51
N LYS A 155 43.36 6.51 -1.56
CA LYS A 155 43.67 6.31 -0.14
C LYS A 155 42.59 5.49 0.53
N ASP A 156 42.99 4.60 1.43
CA ASP A 156 42.05 3.80 2.20
C ASP A 156 41.13 4.71 3.02
N GLN A 157 39.83 4.38 2.97
CA GLN A 157 38.80 5.02 3.76
C GLN A 157 37.90 3.98 4.40
N GLY A 158 37.38 4.30 5.58
CA GLY A 158 36.48 3.42 6.27
C GLY A 158 35.92 4.02 7.54
N ALA A 159 34.81 3.47 7.97
CA ALA A 159 34.11 3.85 9.19
C ALA A 159 33.34 2.63 9.70
N THR A 160 33.32 2.44 11.01
CA THR A 160 32.54 1.37 11.64
C THR A 160 31.82 1.95 12.83
N ALA A 161 30.55 1.57 13.00
CA ALA A 161 29.79 1.88 14.20
C ALA A 161 28.85 0.72 14.55
N THR A 162 28.52 0.61 15.84
CA THR A 162 27.60 -0.37 16.38
C THR A 162 26.46 0.36 17.08
N ASP A 163 25.22 -0.04 16.81
CA ASP A 163 24.00 0.56 17.37
C ASP A 163 24.01 2.10 17.33
N ALA A 164 24.48 2.65 16.22
CA ALA A 164 24.59 4.09 16.01
C ALA A 164 23.24 4.66 15.57
N VAL A 165 22.87 5.84 16.07
CA VAL A 165 21.65 6.53 15.62
C VAL A 165 21.88 7.02 14.20
N LEU A 166 21.29 6.36 13.21
CA LEU A 166 21.44 6.69 11.78
C LEU A 166 20.49 7.81 11.36
N ALA A 167 19.26 7.78 11.89
CA ALA A 167 18.26 8.78 11.57
C ALA A 167 17.38 9.12 12.78
N LYS A 168 16.95 10.37 12.84
CA LYS A 168 15.77 10.76 13.63
C LYS A 168 14.54 10.41 12.81
N VAL A 169 13.51 9.84 13.46
CA VAL A 169 12.28 9.46 12.79
C VAL A 169 11.07 10.19 13.33
N THR A 170 10.13 10.50 12.44
CA THR A 170 8.78 10.97 12.78
C THR A 170 7.78 9.99 12.19
N PHE A 171 6.89 9.47 13.02
CA PHE A 171 5.86 8.51 12.59
C PHE A 171 4.63 9.27 12.10
N ASP A 172 4.09 8.89 10.94
CA ASP A 172 2.86 9.50 10.44
C ASP A 172 1.64 9.09 11.31
N ALA A 173 0.68 10.01 11.43
CA ALA A 173 -0.45 9.92 12.36
C ALA A 173 -1.83 9.85 11.66
N PRO A 174 -2.87 9.29 12.32
CA PRO A 174 -2.83 8.61 13.61
C PRO A 174 -2.75 7.08 13.45
N VAL A 175 -1.89 6.49 14.27
CA VAL A 175 -1.77 5.04 14.44
C VAL A 175 -3.09 4.52 15.01
N ALA A 176 -3.85 3.78 14.22
CA ALA A 176 -5.14 3.21 14.63
C ALA A 176 -4.93 2.12 15.70
N LYS A 177 -4.82 2.48 16.98
CA LYS A 177 -4.53 1.58 18.11
C LYS A 177 -5.27 0.24 18.06
N ALA A 178 -6.54 0.24 17.67
CA ALA A 178 -7.40 -0.95 17.59
C ALA A 178 -7.21 -1.82 16.32
N ALA A 179 -6.31 -1.46 15.40
CA ALA A 179 -6.06 -2.23 14.19
C ALA A 179 -5.13 -3.41 14.47
N ALA A 180 -5.56 -4.62 14.10
CA ALA A 180 -4.79 -5.86 14.26
C ALA A 180 -3.48 -5.89 13.45
N ALA A 181 -3.43 -5.19 12.32
CA ALA A 181 -2.22 -5.03 11.53
C ALA A 181 -2.04 -3.55 11.13
N GLN A 182 -0.80 -3.09 11.11
CA GLN A 182 -0.47 -1.71 10.77
C GLN A 182 0.79 -1.64 9.91
N SER A 183 0.75 -0.73 8.94
CA SER A 183 1.94 -0.23 8.23
C SER A 183 2.07 1.25 8.54
N VAL A 184 3.19 1.62 9.15
CA VAL A 184 3.46 2.97 9.65
C VAL A 184 4.61 3.55 8.84
N THR A 185 4.33 4.62 8.11
CA THR A 185 5.36 5.38 7.42
C THR A 185 6.12 6.26 8.40
N MET A 186 7.44 6.31 8.23
CA MET A 186 8.38 7.06 9.03
C MET A 186 9.19 7.97 8.12
N LYS A 187 9.08 9.27 8.33
CA LYS A 187 10.04 10.22 7.75
C LYS A 187 11.36 10.05 8.50
N THR A 188 12.46 9.98 7.76
CA THR A 188 13.79 9.78 8.35
C THR A 188 14.71 10.93 7.98
N VAL A 189 15.42 11.47 8.98
CA VAL A 189 16.34 12.60 8.84
C VAL A 189 17.72 12.17 9.33
N ALA A 190 18.73 12.35 8.48
CA ALA A 190 20.10 11.91 8.71
C ALA A 190 20.71 12.51 9.98
N THR A 191 21.47 11.70 10.71
CA THR A 191 22.42 12.16 11.74
C THR A 191 23.84 12.29 11.16
N GLU A 192 24.81 12.61 12.02
CA GLU A 192 26.23 12.62 11.65
C GLU A 192 26.76 11.23 11.23
N GLU A 193 26.12 10.15 11.71
CA GLU A 193 26.53 8.77 11.39
C GLU A 193 26.30 8.44 9.92
N ILE A 194 25.28 9.02 9.30
CA ILE A 194 25.03 8.88 7.86
C ILE A 194 26.14 9.55 7.03
N THR A 195 26.74 10.64 7.52
CA THR A 195 27.89 11.26 6.85
C THR A 195 29.08 10.33 6.84
N LYS A 196 29.34 9.58 7.91
CA LYS A 196 30.40 8.57 7.96
C LYS A 196 30.06 7.36 7.09
N LEU A 197 28.84 6.83 7.20
CA LEU A 197 28.34 5.69 6.44
C LEU A 197 28.40 5.93 4.92
N SER A 198 28.07 7.15 4.49
CA SER A 198 28.07 7.54 3.08
C SER A 198 29.40 8.12 2.59
N SER A 199 30.47 8.08 3.40
CA SER A 199 31.77 8.70 3.06
C SER A 199 31.63 10.17 2.64
N GLY A 200 30.79 10.92 3.34
CA GLY A 200 30.59 12.36 3.16
C GLY A 200 29.56 12.77 2.11
N GLN A 201 28.89 11.83 1.43
CA GLN A 201 27.91 12.16 0.38
C GLN A 201 26.64 12.80 0.94
N TYR A 202 26.21 12.44 2.15
CA TYR A 202 25.02 12.98 2.80
C TYR A 202 25.37 13.59 4.15
N ARG A 203 24.79 14.75 4.44
CA ARG A 203 25.02 15.50 5.69
C ARG A 203 23.91 15.26 6.71
N ALA A 204 24.25 15.46 7.98
CA ALA A 204 23.26 15.50 9.04
C ALA A 204 22.17 16.55 8.73
N GLY A 205 20.92 16.22 9.03
CA GLY A 205 19.76 17.06 8.74
C GLY A 205 19.15 16.87 7.35
N GLU A 206 19.81 16.13 6.45
CA GLU A 206 19.21 15.79 5.16
C GLU A 206 18.11 14.75 5.30
N GLU A 207 17.10 14.87 4.43
CA GLU A 207 16.07 13.84 4.28
C GLU A 207 16.66 12.58 3.66
N LEU A 208 16.25 11.45 4.21
CA LEU A 208 16.62 10.11 3.77
C LEU A 208 15.41 9.40 3.14
N ALA A 209 15.57 8.13 2.76
CA ALA A 209 14.42 7.35 2.31
C ALA A 209 13.40 7.22 3.45
N GLU A 210 12.12 7.35 3.14
CA GLU A 210 11.09 7.00 4.11
C GLU A 210 11.22 5.52 4.49
N ALA A 211 10.99 5.23 5.77
CA ALA A 211 10.97 3.88 6.28
C ALA A 211 9.52 3.45 6.53
N VAL A 212 9.23 2.16 6.38
CA VAL A 212 7.91 1.61 6.69
C VAL A 212 8.06 0.53 7.75
N LEU A 213 7.48 0.78 8.92
CA LEU A 213 7.39 -0.16 10.02
C LEU A 213 6.10 -0.96 9.90
N ARG A 214 6.21 -2.30 9.89
CA ARG A 214 5.06 -3.21 9.92
C ARG A 214 4.96 -3.89 11.27
N VAL A 215 3.77 -3.84 11.86
CA VAL A 215 3.46 -4.43 13.16
C VAL A 215 2.09 -5.08 13.15
N THR A 216 1.89 -6.04 14.05
CA THR A 216 0.57 -6.55 14.41
C THR A 216 0.27 -6.26 15.87
N ASN A 217 -0.98 -5.92 16.17
CA ASN A 217 -1.44 -5.66 17.52
C ASN A 217 -2.40 -6.77 17.96
N ALA A 218 -2.38 -7.07 19.24
CA ALA A 218 -3.31 -7.97 19.90
C ALA A 218 -3.74 -7.36 21.23
N GLY A 219 -4.95 -7.71 21.69
CA GLY A 219 -5.52 -7.22 22.94
C GLY A 219 -7.05 -7.34 22.93
N ASP A 220 -7.66 -7.23 24.10
CA ASP A 220 -9.11 -7.42 24.29
C ASP A 220 -9.99 -6.42 23.52
N CYS A 221 -9.38 -5.30 23.08
CA CYS A 221 -10.03 -4.23 22.35
C CYS A 221 -9.58 -4.15 20.87
N VAL A 222 -8.66 -5.03 20.43
CA VAL A 222 -8.19 -5.06 19.04
C VAL A 222 -9.17 -5.85 18.21
N LEU A 223 -9.75 -5.23 17.19
CA LEU A 223 -10.68 -5.91 16.31
C LEU A 223 -9.90 -6.95 15.48
N PRO A 224 -10.35 -8.21 15.40
CA PRO A 224 -9.74 -9.16 14.47
C PRO A 224 -9.80 -8.57 13.07
N GLU A 225 -8.74 -8.78 12.28
CA GLU A 225 -8.72 -8.36 10.87
C GLU A 225 -10.04 -8.82 10.22
N GLN A 226 -10.85 -7.86 9.78
CA GLN A 226 -12.02 -8.21 8.98
C GLN A 226 -11.46 -8.73 7.67
N SER A 227 -11.42 -10.05 7.51
CA SER A 227 -11.36 -10.66 6.20
C SER A 227 -12.46 -10.00 5.38
N GLU A 228 -12.09 -9.30 4.31
CA GLU A 228 -13.02 -8.78 3.31
C GLU A 228 -14.05 -9.88 3.04
N GLN A 229 -15.27 -9.67 3.51
CA GLN A 229 -16.36 -10.61 3.28
C GLN A 229 -16.56 -10.64 1.77
N ASP A 230 -16.17 -11.75 1.14
CA ASP A 230 -16.51 -12.07 -0.25
C ASP A 230 -18.04 -11.91 -0.41
N PRO A 231 -18.53 -10.88 -1.13
CA PRO A 231 -19.95 -10.65 -1.21
C PRO A 231 -20.52 -11.50 -2.34
N GLN A 232 -20.31 -12.82 -2.37
CA GLN A 232 -20.94 -13.69 -3.37
C GLN A 232 -21.34 -15.05 -2.79
N ARG A 233 -22.48 -15.06 -2.10
CA ARG A 233 -23.39 -16.21 -2.14
C ARG A 233 -24.84 -15.76 -2.13
N GLU A 234 -25.44 -15.70 -3.32
CA GLU A 234 -26.42 -16.70 -3.77
C GLU A 234 -26.70 -16.54 -5.27
N PRO A 235 -26.49 -17.57 -6.11
CA PRO A 235 -27.32 -17.77 -7.27
C PRO A 235 -28.32 -18.90 -6.95
N GLY A 236 -29.57 -18.51 -6.73
CA GLY A 236 -30.70 -19.44 -6.79
C GLY A 236 -30.91 -19.90 -8.23
N PHE A 237 -30.73 -21.21 -8.44
CA PHE A 237 -31.11 -22.03 -9.60
C PHE A 237 -32.65 -22.29 -9.50
N PHE A 238 -33.55 -22.16 -10.51
CA PHE A 238 -33.94 -23.02 -11.67
C PHE A 238 -35.01 -22.23 -12.48
N ASP A 239 -34.81 -21.91 -13.76
CA ASP A 239 -35.11 -22.65 -15.03
C ASP A 239 -36.60 -22.80 -15.41
N PHE A 240 -36.97 -22.27 -16.60
CA PHE A 240 -37.67 -23.05 -17.64
C PHE A 240 -37.51 -22.40 -19.04
N SER A 241 -37.00 -23.19 -19.98
CA SER A 241 -36.95 -22.94 -21.43
C SER A 241 -38.25 -23.26 -22.18
N ALA A 242 -38.29 -22.83 -23.45
CA ALA A 242 -39.20 -23.18 -24.57
C ALA A 242 -40.46 -22.29 -24.70
N GLU A 243 -40.93 -21.86 -25.87
CA GLU A 243 -40.68 -22.23 -27.28
C GLU A 243 -41.18 -21.08 -28.19
N GLN A 244 -40.65 -21.01 -29.41
CA GLN A 244 -40.99 -20.11 -30.53
C GLN A 244 -42.46 -20.17 -31.01
N ARG A 245 -43.04 -19.04 -31.47
CA ARG A 245 -43.37 -18.78 -32.90
C ARG A 245 -44.16 -17.48 -33.16
N ALA A 246 -43.69 -16.78 -34.19
CA ALA A 246 -44.41 -16.16 -35.32
C ALA A 246 -45.41 -14.98 -35.13
N GLU A 247 -44.97 -13.85 -35.72
CA GLU A 247 -45.66 -12.95 -36.67
C GLU A 247 -46.95 -12.20 -36.31
N GLY A 248 -46.91 -10.86 -36.48
CA GLY A 248 -48.01 -10.12 -37.12
C GLY A 248 -48.49 -8.80 -36.48
N SER A 249 -48.14 -7.68 -37.13
CA SER A 249 -49.02 -6.53 -37.41
C SER A 249 -49.17 -5.35 -36.41
N LEU A 250 -48.58 -4.22 -36.83
CA LEU A 250 -49.10 -2.83 -36.92
C LEU A 250 -49.83 -2.17 -35.74
N GLY A 251 -49.33 -1.00 -35.32
CA GLY A 251 -50.18 0.05 -34.72
C GLY A 251 -49.50 1.12 -33.86
N SER A 252 -48.96 2.16 -34.50
CA SER A 252 -48.88 3.59 -34.10
C SER A 252 -48.75 4.03 -32.62
N GLY A 253 -47.75 4.88 -32.36
CA GLY A 253 -47.81 5.90 -31.30
C GLY A 253 -46.46 6.50 -30.92
N GLU A 254 -46.15 7.68 -31.48
CA GLU A 254 -45.37 8.84 -30.96
C GLU A 254 -44.67 8.69 -29.58
N ALA A 255 -43.46 9.17 -29.29
CA ALA A 255 -42.74 10.35 -29.77
C ALA A 255 -41.25 10.34 -29.35
N GLN A 256 -40.42 10.98 -30.19
CA GLN A 256 -39.25 11.83 -29.87
C GLN A 256 -37.95 11.22 -29.26
N SER A 257 -36.96 11.17 -30.15
CA SER A 257 -35.49 11.21 -30.01
C SER A 257 -34.96 12.33 -29.05
N PRO A 258 -33.65 12.40 -28.67
CA PRO A 258 -32.52 11.93 -29.47
C PRO A 258 -31.20 11.38 -28.84
N PHE A 259 -30.53 10.65 -29.73
CA PHE A 259 -29.09 10.50 -30.01
C PHE A 259 -28.16 9.75 -29.03
N SER A 260 -28.02 8.46 -29.36
CA SER A 260 -26.76 7.72 -29.44
C SER A 260 -25.71 8.38 -30.36
N GLY A 261 -24.44 8.07 -30.06
CA GLY A 261 -23.30 8.08 -30.97
C GLY A 261 -22.02 8.02 -30.13
N LEU A 262 -21.52 6.86 -29.68
CA LEU A 262 -20.82 5.80 -30.43
C LEU A 262 -19.71 6.31 -31.36
N LEU A 263 -18.45 6.03 -31.00
CA LEU A 263 -17.44 5.25 -31.75
C LEU A 263 -16.06 5.42 -31.06
N LEU A 264 -15.52 4.39 -30.42
CA LEU A 264 -14.61 3.34 -30.93
C LEU A 264 -13.12 3.75 -31.02
N GLY A 265 -12.33 3.19 -30.09
CA GLY A 265 -11.04 2.52 -30.32
C GLY A 265 -9.79 3.36 -30.62
N LEU A 266 -8.73 3.20 -29.80
CA LEU A 266 -7.47 2.52 -30.19
C LEU A 266 -6.40 2.60 -29.07
N VAL A 267 -5.62 1.53 -28.99
CA VAL A 267 -4.43 1.30 -28.16
C VAL A 267 -3.25 2.16 -28.64
N ALA A 268 -2.48 2.78 -27.72
CA ALA A 268 -1.05 3.04 -27.91
C ALA A 268 -0.34 3.40 -26.59
N ALA A 269 0.84 2.83 -26.42
CA ALA A 269 1.77 3.01 -25.31
C ALA A 269 2.58 4.32 -25.39
N GLY A 270 3.13 4.75 -24.26
CA GLY A 270 4.45 5.41 -24.22
C GLY A 270 4.50 6.88 -23.83
N VAL A 271 5.44 7.16 -22.91
CA VAL A 271 6.18 8.42 -22.72
C VAL A 271 5.41 9.57 -22.03
N GLY A 272 5.59 9.68 -20.72
CA GLY A 272 5.15 10.82 -19.91
C GLY A 272 6.23 11.33 -18.95
N LEU A 273 7.49 11.43 -19.41
CA LEU A 273 8.56 12.09 -18.65
C LEU A 273 9.06 13.33 -19.40
N ALA A 274 8.17 14.32 -19.58
CA ALA A 274 8.53 15.65 -20.09
C ALA A 274 7.49 16.74 -19.76
N ALA A 275 6.79 16.65 -18.62
CA ALA A 275 5.73 17.61 -18.28
C ALA A 275 5.84 18.24 -16.87
N LEU A 276 6.92 18.00 -16.12
CA LEU A 276 7.10 18.57 -14.77
C LEU A 276 8.19 19.67 -14.67
N THR A 277 8.93 19.95 -15.75
CA THR A 277 10.01 20.95 -15.71
C THR A 277 9.57 22.38 -16.02
N ASN A 278 8.40 22.60 -16.65
CA ASN A 278 7.96 23.95 -17.01
C ASN A 278 7.22 24.72 -15.90
N ALA A 279 6.83 24.07 -14.80
CA ALA A 279 6.15 24.74 -13.69
C ALA A 279 7.11 25.51 -12.76
N MET A 280 8.40 25.13 -12.68
CA MET A 280 9.36 25.74 -11.76
C MET A 280 10.15 26.93 -12.34
N VAL A 281 10.16 27.12 -13.66
CA VAL A 281 10.80 28.29 -14.30
C VAL A 281 9.93 29.56 -14.14
N ALA A 282 8.60 29.40 -14.01
CA ALA A 282 7.67 30.52 -13.80
C ALA A 282 7.76 31.17 -12.40
N MET A 283 8.48 30.56 -11.45
CA MET A 283 8.61 31.05 -10.07
C MET A 283 9.97 31.70 -9.74
N GLY A 284 10.90 31.79 -10.70
CA GLY A 284 12.10 32.64 -10.56
C GLY A 284 13.18 32.18 -9.57
N ILE A 285 13.17 30.91 -9.12
CA ILE A 285 14.09 30.40 -8.09
C ILE A 285 15.41 29.84 -8.68
N VAL A 286 15.50 29.59 -9.99
CA VAL A 286 16.72 29.01 -10.61
C VAL A 286 17.07 29.74 -11.91
N LYS A 287 18.35 30.11 -12.06
CA LYS A 287 18.91 30.70 -13.29
C LYS A 287 18.92 29.62 -14.39
N PRO A 288 18.48 29.90 -15.63
CA PRO A 288 18.43 28.87 -16.66
C PRO A 288 19.85 28.37 -16.96
N SER A 289 20.07 27.08 -16.74
CA SER A 289 21.27 26.39 -17.18
C SER A 289 21.32 26.46 -18.71
N VAL A 290 22.35 27.11 -19.25
CA VAL A 290 22.66 27.07 -20.68
C VAL A 290 23.03 25.63 -21.00
N LEU A 291 22.11 24.89 -21.62
CA LEU A 291 22.41 23.56 -22.15
C LEU A 291 23.52 23.72 -23.20
N PRO A 292 24.57 22.87 -23.19
CA PRO A 292 25.55 22.87 -24.26
C PRO A 292 24.84 22.56 -25.58
N GLN A 293 25.08 23.37 -26.61
CA GLN A 293 24.57 23.09 -27.95
C GLN A 293 25.09 21.71 -28.39
N LEU A 294 24.17 20.80 -28.68
CA LEU A 294 24.51 19.54 -29.33
C LEU A 294 25.11 19.85 -30.71
N PRO A 295 26.16 19.12 -31.12
CA PRO A 295 26.70 19.26 -32.46
C PRO A 295 25.62 18.95 -33.52
N PRO A 296 25.67 19.60 -34.69
CA PRO A 296 24.71 19.35 -35.75
C PRO A 296 24.72 17.87 -36.16
N LEU A 297 23.53 17.34 -36.46
CA LEU A 297 23.39 15.96 -36.95
C LEU A 297 24.29 15.72 -38.16
N PRO A 298 25.03 14.59 -38.21
CA PRO A 298 25.81 14.21 -39.39
C PRO A 298 24.96 14.25 -40.66
N ALA A 299 25.55 14.68 -41.77
CA ALA A 299 24.84 14.86 -43.05
C ALA A 299 24.10 13.60 -43.54
N GLU A 300 24.59 12.41 -43.16
CA GLU A 300 23.96 11.13 -43.50
C GLU A 300 22.59 10.93 -42.84
N LEU A 301 22.36 11.49 -41.65
CA LEU A 301 21.08 11.38 -40.94
C LEU A 301 20.08 12.46 -41.36
N GLN A 302 20.54 13.57 -41.95
CA GLN A 302 19.65 14.64 -42.43
C GLN A 302 18.82 14.21 -43.64
N ASN A 303 19.32 13.28 -44.45
CA ASN A 303 18.62 12.76 -45.63
C ASN A 303 17.53 11.72 -45.31
N LEU A 304 17.42 11.28 -44.05
CA LEU A 304 16.42 10.33 -43.60
C LEU A 304 15.19 11.00 -42.97
N LEU A 305 15.20 12.33 -42.83
CA LEU A 305 14.05 13.07 -42.34
C LEU A 305 13.03 13.29 -43.48
N PRO A 306 11.73 13.02 -43.24
CA PRO A 306 10.69 13.34 -44.21
C PRO A 306 10.68 14.86 -44.47
N ARG A 307 10.62 15.24 -45.75
CA ARG A 307 10.44 16.64 -46.15
C ARG A 307 9.01 17.11 -45.90
#